data_AF-A0A8C3IWG3-F1
#
_entry.id   AF-A0A8C3IWG3-F1
#
_cell.length_a   1.000
_cell.length_b   1.000
_cell.length_c   1.000
_cell.angle_alpha   90.00
_cell.angle_beta   90.00
_cell.angle_gamma   90.00
#
_symmetry.space_group_name_H-M   'P 1'
#
loop_
_entity.id
_entity.type
_entity.pdbx_description
1 polymer ?
#
loop_
_entity_poly.entity_id
_entity_poly.type
_entity_poly.pdbx_seq_one_letter_code
_entity_poly.pdbx_strand_id
1 'polypeptide(L)'
;EATIGSTSAAAPPHRFLLRRHFSGGSFPPSGTKGPQIHIAKTSLSSSPWPEVKLPDPIEKAKYHAEVMQKVNEMIATGQYGRLFAVVHFASKQWKVTSEDLVLIENMLTAECGDRIRLEKVLLVGADDFTLIGKPLLGKDLIYVSVYYAYVNKCMVLT
;
A
#
# COMPACT_ATOMS: atom_id res chain seq x y z
N GLU A 1 -19.30 68.64 20.75
CA GLU A 1 -18.36 68.48 21.88
C GLU A 1 -18.47 67.02 22.33
N ALA A 2 -17.51 66.13 22.04
CA ALA A 2 -16.19 66.02 22.68
C ALA A 2 -16.36 65.96 24.22
N THR A 3 -16.01 64.90 24.96
CA THR A 3 -14.62 64.44 25.17
C THR A 3 -14.62 63.39 26.31
N ILE A 4 -14.09 62.19 26.07
CA ILE A 4 -12.86 61.57 26.62
C ILE A 4 -12.99 60.85 27.98
N GLY A 5 -12.69 59.54 27.92
CA GLY A 5 -12.04 58.79 28.99
C GLY A 5 -10.97 57.86 28.38
N SER A 6 -9.70 58.27 28.49
CA SER A 6 -8.47 57.49 28.26
C SER A 6 -8.33 56.39 29.35
N THR A 7 -7.51 55.33 29.30
CA THR A 7 -6.06 55.27 28.99
C THR A 7 -5.57 53.80 29.05
N SER A 8 -4.63 53.43 28.16
CA SER A 8 -3.50 52.44 28.24
C SER A 8 -3.76 50.97 28.66
N ALA A 9 -3.11 49.93 28.11
CA ALA A 9 -1.72 49.75 27.66
C ALA A 9 -1.66 48.60 26.60
N ALA A 10 -0.98 48.77 25.45
CA ALA A 10 0.39 48.33 25.10
C ALA A 10 0.66 46.81 25.34
N ALA A 11 1.13 45.96 24.43
CA ALA A 11 1.93 46.06 23.19
C ALA A 11 1.82 44.72 22.36
N PRO A 12 2.70 44.38 21.38
CA PRO A 12 2.83 44.85 20.00
C PRO A 12 2.66 43.71 18.94
N PRO A 13 2.80 43.99 17.61
CA PRO A 13 2.25 43.19 16.52
C PRO A 13 3.27 42.22 15.89
N HIS A 14 2.82 41.32 15.01
CA HIS A 14 3.41 41.03 13.68
C HIS A 14 2.86 39.71 13.10
N ARG A 15 1.78 39.77 12.30
CA ARG A 15 1.65 38.90 11.11
C ARG A 15 0.67 39.52 10.12
N PHE A 16 1.22 40.26 9.17
CA PHE A 16 0.50 40.82 8.04
C PHE A 16 0.00 39.67 7.15
N LEU A 17 -1.28 39.30 7.26
CA LEU A 17 -1.95 38.44 6.30
C LEU A 17 -2.57 39.33 5.23
N LEU A 18 -1.91 39.43 4.06
CA LEU A 18 -2.48 40.09 2.90
C LEU A 18 -3.62 39.23 2.33
N ARG A 19 -4.84 39.41 2.87
CA ARG A 19 -6.07 38.84 2.33
C ARG A 19 -6.45 39.65 1.09
N ARG A 20 -6.08 39.18 -0.10
CA ARG A 20 -6.58 39.76 -1.36
C ARG A 20 -8.04 39.33 -1.54
N HIS A 21 -8.93 40.32 -1.53
CA HIS A 21 -10.31 40.18 -1.98
C HIS A 21 -10.34 39.68 -3.43
N PHE A 22 -11.06 38.58 -3.67
CA PHE A 22 -11.42 38.13 -5.01
C PHE A 22 -12.88 38.51 -5.25
N SER A 23 -13.11 39.56 -6.03
CA SER A 23 -14.40 39.83 -6.67
C SER A 23 -14.55 38.90 -7.87
N GLY A 24 -15.73 38.30 -8.00
CA GLY A 24 -16.05 37.30 -9.01
C GLY A 24 -15.81 37.75 -10.45
N GLY A 25 -15.38 36.79 -11.27
CA GLY A 25 -15.22 36.92 -12.72
C GLY A 25 -15.33 35.54 -13.37
N SER A 26 -16.18 35.44 -14.37
CA SER A 26 -16.56 34.29 -15.18
C SER A 26 -15.40 33.61 -15.94
N PHE A 27 -15.37 32.27 -15.96
CA PHE A 27 -14.62 31.45 -16.93
C PHE A 27 -15.47 31.29 -18.21
N PRO A 28 -14.90 31.32 -19.45
CA PRO A 28 -14.24 30.13 -20.05
C PRO A 28 -13.21 30.50 -21.18
N PRO A 29 -12.86 29.63 -22.15
CA PRO A 29 -12.14 28.35 -22.08
C PRO A 29 -10.87 28.31 -22.97
N SER A 30 -10.12 27.20 -22.90
CA SER A 30 -9.10 26.71 -23.85
C SER A 30 -7.68 27.33 -23.80
N GLY A 31 -6.72 26.47 -23.46
CA GLY A 31 -5.43 26.42 -24.17
C GLY A 31 -4.30 27.37 -23.79
N THR A 32 -4.37 28.18 -22.72
CA THR A 32 -3.24 29.06 -22.35
C THR A 32 -2.35 28.44 -21.28
N LYS A 33 -1.12 28.08 -21.69
CA LYS A 33 -0.04 27.73 -20.74
C LYS A 33 0.15 28.90 -19.78
N GLY A 34 0.02 28.63 -18.48
CA GLY A 34 0.27 29.63 -17.45
C GLY A 34 1.69 30.24 -17.57
N PRO A 35 1.93 31.42 -16.97
CA PRO A 35 3.21 32.11 -17.10
C PRO A 35 4.35 31.19 -16.64
N GLN A 36 5.25 30.85 -17.57
CA GLN A 36 6.44 30.07 -17.26
C GLN A 36 7.37 30.92 -16.39
N ILE A 37 7.44 30.61 -15.10
CA ILE A 37 8.46 31.15 -14.22
C ILE A 37 9.79 30.53 -14.67
N HIS A 38 10.57 31.27 -15.45
CA HIS A 38 11.90 30.85 -15.89
C HIS A 38 12.86 30.95 -14.70
N ILE A 39 13.15 29.82 -14.06
CA ILE A 39 14.17 29.71 -13.01
C ILE A 39 15.50 29.37 -13.67
N ALA A 40 16.54 30.17 -13.41
CA ALA A 40 17.88 29.90 -13.92
C ALA A 40 18.37 28.54 -13.39
N LYS A 41 18.99 27.74 -14.26
CA LYS A 41 19.51 26.42 -13.87
C LYS A 41 20.71 26.61 -12.94
N THR A 42 20.53 26.26 -11.67
CA THR A 42 21.56 26.30 -10.61
C THR A 42 21.55 24.98 -9.86
N SER A 43 22.52 24.77 -8.96
CA SER A 43 22.58 23.58 -8.10
C SER A 43 21.35 23.41 -7.20
N LEU A 44 20.54 24.45 -7.02
CA LEU A 44 19.32 24.46 -6.20
C LEU A 44 18.05 24.72 -7.02
N SER A 45 18.12 24.87 -8.35
CA SER A 45 16.97 25.22 -9.18
C SER A 45 16.02 24.05 -9.46
N SER A 46 16.51 22.82 -9.33
CA SER A 46 15.74 21.60 -9.44
C SER A 46 16.10 20.68 -8.29
N SER A 47 15.17 19.80 -7.91
CA SER A 47 15.49 18.74 -6.95
C SER A 47 16.71 17.93 -7.42
N PRO A 48 17.52 17.38 -6.50
CA PRO A 48 18.70 16.60 -6.85
C PRO A 48 18.37 15.26 -7.51
N TRP A 49 17.11 14.81 -7.39
CA TRP A 49 16.60 13.59 -8.03
C TRP A 49 16.18 13.87 -9.48
N PRO A 50 16.32 12.88 -10.37
CA PRO A 50 15.85 13.01 -11.74
C PRO A 50 14.31 13.12 -11.77
N GLU A 51 13.80 13.98 -12.63
CA GLU A 51 12.36 14.08 -12.91
C GLU A 51 11.89 12.79 -13.60
N VAL A 52 10.96 12.06 -12.96
CA VAL A 52 10.41 10.82 -13.49
C VAL A 52 9.01 11.08 -14.04
N LYS A 53 8.81 10.85 -15.35
CA LYS A 53 7.49 10.89 -15.97
C LYS A 53 6.84 9.52 -15.90
N LEU A 54 5.63 9.46 -15.34
CA LEU A 54 4.84 8.24 -15.33
C LEU A 54 4.22 7.99 -16.70
N PRO A 55 4.10 6.72 -17.13
CA PRO A 55 3.42 6.37 -18.37
C PRO A 55 1.92 6.68 -18.29
N ASP A 56 1.29 6.84 -19.45
CA ASP A 56 -0.12 7.18 -19.55
C ASP A 56 -1.02 6.11 -18.91
N PRO A 57 -2.11 6.49 -18.22
CA PRO A 57 -2.97 5.55 -17.51
C PRO A 57 -3.57 4.45 -18.39
N ILE A 58 -3.87 4.78 -19.65
CA ILE A 58 -4.51 3.86 -20.61
C ILE A 58 -3.50 2.78 -21.04
N GLU A 59 -2.28 3.18 -21.38
CA GLU A 59 -1.21 2.24 -21.76
C GLU A 59 -0.82 1.35 -20.58
N LYS A 60 -0.71 1.94 -19.38
CA LYS A 60 -0.44 1.21 -18.15
C LYS A 60 -1.50 0.14 -17.85
N ALA A 61 -2.78 0.47 -18.04
CA ALA A 61 -3.87 -0.48 -17.81
C ALA A 61 -3.83 -1.66 -18.79
N LYS A 62 -3.50 -1.41 -20.07
CA LYS A 62 -3.31 -2.46 -21.07
C LYS A 62 -2.14 -3.38 -20.70
N TYR A 63 -0.99 -2.80 -20.38
CA TYR A 63 0.19 -3.56 -19.96
C TYR A 63 -0.09 -4.41 -18.72
N HIS A 64 -0.79 -3.86 -17.71
CA HIS A 64 -1.19 -4.62 -16.53
C HIS A 64 -2.10 -5.80 -16.89
N ALA A 65 -3.09 -5.60 -17.77
CA ALA A 65 -4.00 -6.66 -18.19
C ALA A 65 -3.26 -7.79 -18.92
N GLU A 66 -2.32 -7.45 -19.81
CA GLU A 66 -1.48 -8.43 -20.52
C GLU A 66 -0.61 -9.25 -19.55
N VAL A 67 0.00 -8.61 -18.55
CA VAL A 67 0.79 -9.30 -17.52
C VAL A 67 -0.10 -10.22 -16.68
N MET A 68 -1.29 -9.76 -16.27
CA MET A 68 -2.23 -10.58 -15.51
C MET A 68 -2.70 -11.80 -16.30
N GLN A 69 -2.93 -11.65 -17.61
CA GLN A 69 -3.30 -12.76 -18.47
C GLN A 69 -2.18 -13.82 -18.53
N LYS A 70 -0.92 -13.40 -18.73
CA LYS A 70 0.23 -14.33 -18.75
C LYS A 70 0.38 -15.09 -17.43
N VAL A 71 0.27 -14.40 -16.29
CA VAL A 71 0.33 -15.05 -14.97
C VAL A 71 -0.81 -16.05 -14.80
N ASN A 72 -2.02 -15.71 -15.24
CA ASN A 72 -3.16 -16.63 -15.18
C ASN A 72 -2.95 -17.86 -16.08
N GLU A 73 -2.35 -17.70 -17.26
CA GLU A 73 -1.98 -18.81 -18.15
C GLU A 73 -0.90 -19.72 -17.52
N MET A 74 0.10 -19.15 -16.85
CA MET A 74 1.11 -19.92 -16.11
C MET A 74 0.50 -20.73 -14.96
N ILE A 75 -0.45 -20.14 -14.24
CA ILE A 75 -1.19 -20.82 -13.17
C ILE A 75 -2.05 -21.95 -13.76
N ALA A 76 -2.78 -21.69 -14.85
CA ALA A 76 -3.66 -22.68 -15.49
C ALA A 76 -2.88 -23.86 -16.11
N THR A 77 -1.68 -23.60 -16.62
CA THR A 77 -0.78 -24.63 -17.19
C THR A 77 0.01 -25.40 -16.12
N GLY A 78 -0.09 -25.00 -14.84
CA GLY A 78 0.66 -25.63 -13.76
C GLY A 78 2.17 -25.35 -13.81
N GLN A 79 2.60 -24.36 -14.58
CA GLN A 79 4.01 -23.97 -14.71
C GLN A 79 4.41 -23.05 -13.55
N TYR A 80 4.33 -23.58 -12.34
CA TYR A 80 4.83 -22.93 -11.15
C TYR A 80 5.63 -23.95 -10.32
N GLY A 81 6.79 -23.51 -9.84
CA GLY A 81 7.63 -24.30 -8.94
C GLY A 81 7.04 -24.40 -7.53
N ARG A 82 7.92 -24.57 -6.53
CA ARG A 82 7.52 -24.55 -5.13
C ARG A 82 6.96 -23.18 -4.75
N LEU A 83 5.75 -23.16 -4.22
CA LEU A 83 5.10 -21.94 -3.75
C LEU A 83 5.46 -21.65 -2.29
N PHE A 84 5.50 -20.38 -1.93
CA PHE A 84 5.53 -19.92 -0.55
C PHE A 84 4.41 -18.91 -0.31
N ALA A 85 3.91 -18.84 0.91
CA ALA A 85 2.89 -17.89 1.31
C ALA A 85 3.32 -17.13 2.56
N VAL A 86 2.82 -15.91 2.71
CA VAL A 86 2.88 -15.17 3.97
C VAL A 86 1.50 -15.15 4.57
N VAL A 87 1.35 -15.83 5.70
CA VAL A 87 0.07 -15.95 6.42
C VAL A 87 0.13 -15.17 7.72
N HIS A 88 -0.97 -14.52 8.08
CA HIS A 88 -1.10 -13.84 9.35
C HIS A 88 -1.89 -14.70 10.33
N PHE A 89 -1.18 -15.27 11.29
CA PHE A 89 -1.73 -16.19 12.27
C PHE A 89 -1.23 -15.85 13.67
N ALA A 90 -2.12 -15.90 14.67
CA ALA A 90 -1.80 -15.56 16.06
C ALA A 90 -1.09 -14.19 16.23
N SER A 91 -1.55 -13.17 15.50
CA SER A 91 -0.98 -11.81 15.48
C SER A 91 0.48 -11.72 15.02
N LYS A 92 1.01 -12.79 14.40
CA LYS A 92 2.33 -12.85 13.79
C LYS A 92 2.19 -13.19 12.30
N GLN A 93 3.15 -12.77 11.51
CA GLN A 93 3.24 -13.14 10.09
C GLN A 93 4.24 -14.27 9.95
N TRP A 94 3.86 -15.30 9.20
CA TRP A 94 4.65 -16.49 8.98
C TRP A 94 4.88 -16.65 7.49
N LYS A 95 6.15 -16.77 7.09
CA LYS A 95 6.50 -17.29 5.77
C LYS A 95 6.39 -18.81 5.85
N VAL A 96 5.48 -19.37 5.08
CA VAL A 96 5.21 -20.81 5.05
C VAL A 96 5.48 -21.34 3.65
N THR A 97 6.09 -22.51 3.57
CA THR A 97 6.19 -23.28 2.33
C THR A 97 5.56 -24.66 2.55
N SER A 98 5.26 -25.36 1.47
CA SER A 98 4.89 -26.79 1.56
C SER A 98 6.02 -27.53 2.28
N GLU A 99 5.71 -28.32 3.30
CA GLU A 99 6.63 -29.12 4.15
C GLU A 99 7.29 -28.39 5.34
N ASP A 100 7.04 -27.10 5.55
CA ASP A 100 7.59 -26.39 6.70
C ASP A 100 6.76 -26.62 7.98
N LEU A 101 7.46 -26.68 9.12
CA LEU A 101 6.85 -26.73 10.45
C LEU A 101 6.78 -25.33 11.05
N VAL A 102 5.58 -24.86 11.39
CA VAL A 102 5.39 -23.56 12.04
C VAL A 102 5.09 -23.75 13.52
N LEU A 103 5.99 -23.29 14.38
CA LEU A 103 5.79 -23.32 15.83
C LEU A 103 5.00 -22.11 16.32
N ILE A 104 3.89 -22.34 17.01
CA ILE A 104 3.09 -21.27 17.60
C ILE A 104 2.87 -21.55 19.08
N GLU A 105 2.98 -20.50 19.90
CA GLU A 105 2.85 -20.58 21.36
C GLU A 105 1.39 -20.50 21.82
N ASN A 106 0.48 -20.11 20.93
CA ASN A 106 -0.94 -20.00 21.22
C ASN A 106 -1.62 -21.37 21.23
N MET A 107 -2.46 -21.64 22.23
CA MET A 107 -3.35 -22.79 22.21
C MET A 107 -4.50 -22.55 21.21
N LEU A 108 -4.71 -23.52 20.32
CA LEU A 108 -5.93 -23.64 19.52
C LEU A 108 -6.82 -24.73 20.12
N THR A 109 -8.12 -24.57 19.99
CA THR A 109 -9.12 -25.57 20.37
C THR A 109 -9.30 -26.61 19.26
N ALA A 110 -8.20 -27.23 18.81
CA ALA A 110 -8.18 -28.25 17.76
C ALA A 110 -7.54 -29.54 18.28
N GLU A 111 -7.96 -30.69 17.74
CA GLU A 111 -7.40 -31.99 18.07
C GLU A 111 -6.22 -32.33 17.16
N CYS A 112 -5.25 -33.10 17.66
CA CYS A 112 -4.10 -33.55 16.87
C CYS A 112 -4.57 -34.30 15.62
N GLY A 113 -4.16 -33.85 14.45
CA GLY A 113 -4.59 -34.35 13.15
C GLY A 113 -5.65 -33.49 12.46
N ASP A 114 -6.21 -32.48 13.13
CA ASP A 114 -7.18 -31.57 12.52
C ASP A 114 -6.55 -30.75 11.39
N ARG A 115 -7.29 -30.64 10.29
CA ARG A 115 -6.92 -29.80 9.14
C ARG A 115 -7.53 -28.42 9.30
N ILE A 116 -6.68 -27.42 9.51
CA ILE A 116 -7.07 -26.02 9.68
C ILE A 116 -6.82 -25.27 8.37
N ARG A 117 -7.83 -24.54 7.90
CA ARG A 117 -7.67 -23.62 6.76
C ARG A 117 -7.22 -22.26 7.26
N LEU A 118 -6.12 -21.75 6.72
CA LEU A 118 -5.63 -20.41 7.00
C LEU A 118 -6.30 -19.42 6.05
N GLU A 119 -7.20 -18.58 6.58
CA GLU A 119 -7.92 -17.61 5.77
C GLU A 119 -7.12 -16.32 5.49
N LYS A 120 -6.26 -15.93 6.43
CA LYS A 120 -5.54 -14.66 6.39
C LYS A 120 -4.21 -14.83 5.65
N VAL A 121 -4.27 -14.89 4.33
CA VAL A 121 -3.10 -14.93 3.45
C VAL A 121 -2.86 -13.54 2.87
N LEU A 122 -1.63 -13.02 3.04
CA LEU A 122 -1.24 -11.68 2.59
C LEU A 122 -0.59 -11.74 1.21
N LEU A 123 0.28 -12.73 1.01
CA LEU A 123 1.11 -12.86 -0.18
C LEU A 123 1.29 -14.32 -0.51
N VAL A 124 1.33 -14.65 -1.81
CA VAL A 124 1.79 -15.95 -2.32
C VAL A 124 2.82 -15.70 -3.42
N GLY A 125 3.99 -16.31 -3.29
CA GLY A 125 5.07 -16.22 -4.27
C GLY A 125 5.34 -17.58 -4.90
N ALA A 126 5.54 -17.55 -6.22
CA ALA A 126 6.19 -18.57 -7.00
C ALA A 126 7.61 -18.11 -7.36
N ASP A 127 8.32 -18.87 -8.18
CA ASP A 127 9.63 -18.49 -8.70
C ASP A 127 9.55 -17.26 -9.62
N ASP A 128 8.58 -17.27 -10.55
CA ASP A 128 8.46 -16.25 -11.61
C ASP A 128 7.41 -15.15 -11.33
N PHE A 129 6.51 -15.35 -10.36
CA PHE A 129 5.45 -14.39 -10.08
C PHE A 129 5.11 -14.33 -8.59
N THR A 130 4.48 -13.23 -8.18
CA THR A 130 4.01 -13.04 -6.81
C THR A 130 2.64 -12.37 -6.81
N LEU A 131 1.72 -12.92 -6.04
CA LEU A 131 0.39 -12.39 -5.78
C LEU A 131 0.41 -11.68 -4.43
N ILE A 132 0.07 -10.39 -4.42
CA ILE A 132 0.06 -9.56 -3.22
C ILE A 132 -1.35 -9.05 -2.97
N GLY A 133 -1.87 -9.34 -1.77
CA GLY A 133 -3.18 -8.88 -1.31
C GLY A 133 -3.18 -7.39 -0.94
N LYS A 134 -4.39 -6.82 -0.89
CA LYS A 134 -4.60 -5.42 -0.46
C LYS A 134 -5.73 -5.35 0.57
N PRO A 135 -5.47 -5.63 1.86
CA PRO A 135 -4.24 -6.19 2.43
C PRO A 135 -4.18 -7.73 2.39
N LEU A 136 -5.32 -8.40 2.20
CA LEU A 136 -5.43 -9.86 2.13
C LEU A 136 -5.74 -10.31 0.71
N LEU A 137 -5.41 -11.55 0.39
CA LEU A 137 -5.82 -12.22 -0.84
C LEU A 137 -7.23 -12.82 -0.68
N GLY A 138 -7.94 -12.95 -1.80
CA GLY A 138 -9.29 -13.53 -1.81
C GLY A 138 -9.26 -15.01 -1.40
N LYS A 139 -10.24 -15.42 -0.59
CA LYS A 139 -10.36 -16.80 -0.09
C LYS A 139 -10.52 -17.83 -1.23
N ASP A 140 -11.08 -17.41 -2.35
CA ASP A 140 -11.35 -18.29 -3.50
C ASP A 140 -10.14 -18.42 -4.43
N LEU A 141 -9.17 -17.51 -4.32
CA LEU A 141 -7.96 -17.53 -5.14
C LEU A 141 -6.94 -18.53 -4.60
N ILE A 142 -6.86 -18.67 -3.27
CA ILE A 142 -5.82 -19.44 -2.59
C ILE A 142 -6.42 -20.29 -1.47
N TYR A 143 -5.97 -21.53 -1.41
CA TYR A 143 -6.31 -22.46 -0.35
C TYR A 143 -5.04 -22.92 0.38
N VAL A 144 -4.83 -22.42 1.59
CA VAL A 144 -3.75 -22.86 2.48
C VAL A 144 -4.36 -23.70 3.59
N SER A 145 -3.95 -24.97 3.67
CA SER A 145 -4.33 -25.88 4.74
C SER A 145 -3.11 -26.35 5.48
N VAL A 146 -3.25 -26.48 6.79
CA VAL A 146 -2.22 -27.01 7.69
C VAL A 146 -2.83 -28.07 8.60
N TYR A 147 -2.03 -29.03 9.02
CA TYR A 147 -2.39 -30.02 10.03
C TYR A 147 -1.91 -29.55 11.40
N TYR A 148 -2.78 -29.69 12.39
CA TYR A 148 -2.46 -29.38 13.78
C TYR A 148 -1.80 -30.58 14.47
N ALA A 149 -0.63 -30.34 15.08
CA ALA A 149 0.06 -31.31 15.92
C ALA A 149 0.62 -30.65 17.19
N TYR A 150 0.76 -31.42 18.25
CA TYR A 150 1.31 -30.97 19.54
C TYR A 150 2.65 -31.67 19.82
N VAL A 151 3.73 -30.89 19.95
CA VAL A 151 5.08 -31.41 20.23
C VAL A 151 5.73 -30.60 21.34
N ASN A 152 6.19 -31.24 22.41
CA ASN A 152 6.96 -30.61 23.50
C ASN A 152 6.36 -29.33 24.10
N LYS A 153 5.04 -29.32 24.33
CA LYS A 153 4.26 -28.16 24.79
C LYS A 153 4.10 -27.01 23.79
N CYS A 154 4.51 -27.20 22.55
CA CYS A 154 4.38 -26.22 21.49
C CYS A 154 3.49 -26.75 20.36
N MET A 155 2.72 -25.86 19.74
CA MET A 155 1.85 -26.19 18.61
C MET A 155 2.66 -26.15 17.32
N VAL A 156 2.51 -27.16 16.47
CA VAL A 156 3.14 -27.24 15.15
C VAL A 156 2.03 -27.26 14.09
N LEU A 157 2.14 -26.38 13.11
CA LEU A 157 1.34 -26.43 11.88
C LEU A 157 2.21 -27.00 10.76
N THR A 158 1.77 -28.13 10.22
CA THR A 158 2.39 -28.91 9.12
C THR A 158 1.65 -28.74 7.80
#